data_AF-A0A6I5F2I3-F1
#
_entry.id   AF-A0A6I5F2I3-F1
#
_cell.length_a   1.000
_cell.length_b   1.000
_cell.length_c   1.000
_cell.angle_alpha   90.00
_cell.angle_beta   90.00
_cell.angle_gamma   90.00
#
_symmetry.space_group_name_H-M   'P 1'
#
loop_
_entity.id
_entity.type
_entity.pdbx_description
1 polymer ?
#
loop_
_entity_poly.entity_id
_entity_poly.type
_entity_poly.pdbx_seq_one_letter_code
_entity_poly.pdbx_strand_id
1 'polypeptide(L)'
;MARSVSGKVMPPHLRPAIPDEVAEIVGYLQEVLRYCAPDRAGHGWARMCMYRASDAMDAVGHLAGLIAAQLERVGEDRAVIQHMLRADQECLRTAVAVPLTGERGTERDLRLMPEWLHLRVQGSVTRVVLRLSVPLRHCRGEPDRKWPVRCLFALSEAMDELGRLIGTIAALHANVMDQEMLGHYQHLFQQRSRTELPGEDDRAQLAGLLGLPYENPSSVWYFSARAKATRPAGSSWSGMPEATVAMALTMLGDAFHGQRWERSDGNPQEYVRTAALACLHGLTAVGRDDEGPPLYWLSEDERRSALAVAAVLAGRTRDDRWR
;
A
#
# COMPACT_ATOMS: atom_id res chain seq x y z
N MET A 1 -6.64 2.38 -35.72
CA MET A 1 -6.94 1.43 -34.63
C MET A 1 -5.63 0.98 -34.00
N ALA A 2 -5.26 1.57 -32.86
CA ALA A 2 -4.06 1.17 -32.12
C ALA A 2 -4.27 -0.25 -31.57
N ARG A 3 -3.46 -1.20 -32.01
CA ARG A 3 -3.37 -2.53 -31.39
C ARG A 3 -2.66 -2.32 -30.05
N SER A 4 -3.33 -2.53 -28.92
CA SER A 4 -2.67 -2.43 -27.60
C SER A 4 -1.52 -3.44 -27.56
N VAL A 5 -0.30 -2.93 -27.40
CA VAL A 5 0.94 -3.73 -27.45
C VAL A 5 1.22 -4.39 -26.09
N SER A 6 0.47 -4.01 -25.04
CA SER A 6 0.44 -4.76 -23.79
C SER A 6 -0.09 -6.17 -24.07
N GLY A 7 0.81 -7.16 -23.97
CA GLY A 7 0.49 -8.56 -24.20
C GLY A 7 -0.73 -9.02 -23.37
N LYS A 8 -1.41 -10.06 -23.85
CA LYS A 8 -2.59 -10.66 -23.17
C LYS A 8 -2.31 -11.09 -21.74
N VAL A 9 -1.06 -11.20 -21.32
CA VAL A 9 -0.63 -11.71 -20.03
C VAL A 9 0.41 -10.75 -19.46
N MET A 10 0.40 -10.57 -18.13
CA MET A 10 1.45 -9.83 -17.43
C MET A 10 2.85 -10.39 -17.76
N PRO A 11 3.81 -9.53 -18.14
CA PRO A 11 5.17 -9.94 -18.49
C PRO A 11 5.89 -10.70 -17.37
N PRO A 12 6.72 -11.70 -17.70
CA PRO A 12 7.33 -12.60 -16.72
C PRO A 12 8.23 -11.89 -15.71
N HIS A 13 8.93 -10.82 -16.09
CA HIS A 13 9.79 -10.05 -15.19
C HIS A 13 9.03 -9.23 -14.15
N LEU A 14 7.75 -8.89 -14.40
CA LEU A 14 6.91 -8.20 -13.41
C LEU A 14 6.32 -9.17 -12.37
N ARG A 15 6.11 -10.44 -12.73
CA ARG A 15 5.46 -11.42 -11.85
C ARG A 15 6.20 -11.68 -10.52
N PRO A 16 7.55 -11.72 -10.47
CA PRO A 16 8.26 -11.78 -9.19
C PRO A 16 8.44 -10.40 -8.55
N ALA A 17 8.58 -9.32 -9.33
CA ALA A 17 8.79 -7.98 -8.78
C ALA A 17 7.57 -7.41 -8.05
N ILE A 18 6.36 -7.67 -8.54
CA ILE A 18 5.13 -7.15 -7.93
C ILE A 18 4.91 -7.71 -6.50
N PRO A 19 5.03 -9.02 -6.23
CA PRO A 19 5.03 -9.56 -4.87
C PRO A 19 5.98 -8.84 -3.90
N ASP A 20 7.20 -8.54 -4.35
CA ASP A 20 8.21 -7.87 -3.52
C ASP A 20 7.76 -6.45 -3.13
N GLU A 21 7.31 -5.67 -4.11
CA GLU A 21 6.80 -4.31 -3.88
C GLU A 21 5.55 -4.32 -2.99
N VAL A 22 4.65 -5.28 -3.21
CA VAL A 22 3.42 -5.41 -2.40
C VAL A 22 3.76 -5.81 -0.95
N ALA A 23 4.76 -6.67 -0.73
CA ALA A 23 5.19 -7.03 0.62
C ALA A 23 5.72 -5.82 1.40
N GLU A 24 6.45 -4.93 0.73
CA GLU A 24 6.91 -3.67 1.33
C GLU A 24 5.74 -2.75 1.69
N ILE A 25 4.79 -2.54 0.77
CA ILE A 25 3.57 -1.74 1.03
C ILE A 25 2.79 -2.31 2.22
N VAL A 26 2.61 -3.63 2.29
CA VAL A 26 1.93 -4.31 3.40
C VAL A 26 2.62 -4.05 4.73
N GLY A 27 3.96 -4.04 4.77
CA GLY A 27 4.73 -3.70 5.96
C GLY A 27 4.38 -2.31 6.49
N TYR A 28 4.34 -1.30 5.62
CA TYR A 28 3.95 0.06 6.02
C TYR A 28 2.49 0.13 6.51
N LEU A 29 1.56 -0.57 5.87
CA LEU A 29 0.16 -0.63 6.31
C LEU A 29 -0.01 -1.29 7.68
N GLN A 30 0.76 -2.35 7.95
CA GLN A 30 0.81 -2.97 9.28
C GLN A 30 1.35 -2.00 10.34
N GLU A 31 2.36 -1.20 10.01
CA GLU A 31 2.87 -0.18 10.92
C GLU A 31 1.86 0.94 11.17
N VAL A 32 1.12 1.40 10.14
CA VAL A 32 0.00 2.34 10.33
C VAL A 32 -0.96 1.78 11.38
N LEU A 33 -1.42 0.54 11.22
CA LEU A 33 -2.31 -0.10 12.20
C LEU A 33 -1.67 -0.22 13.59
N ARG A 34 -0.36 -0.48 13.66
CA ARG A 34 0.39 -0.63 14.93
C ARG A 34 0.49 0.68 15.70
N TYR A 35 0.71 1.80 15.02
CA TYR A 35 0.79 3.11 15.67
C TYR A 35 -0.58 3.67 16.06
N CYS A 36 -1.67 3.11 15.51
CA CYS A 36 -3.03 3.38 15.97
C CYS A 36 -3.41 2.63 17.26
N ALA A 37 -2.57 1.72 17.77
CA ALA A 37 -2.88 0.92 18.95
C ALA A 37 -2.89 1.77 20.25
N PRO A 38 -3.84 1.54 21.18
CA PRO A 38 -3.99 2.34 22.40
C PRO A 38 -2.74 2.43 23.29
N ASP A 39 -1.97 1.35 23.34
CA ASP A 39 -0.73 1.23 24.13
C ASP A 39 0.43 2.06 23.54
N ARG A 40 0.34 2.43 22.26
CA ARG A 40 1.36 3.20 21.53
C ARG A 40 0.92 4.59 21.11
N ALA A 41 -0.37 4.91 21.26
CA ALA A 41 -0.93 6.19 20.84
C ALA A 41 -0.23 7.41 21.50
N GLY A 42 0.26 7.24 22.73
CA GLY A 42 1.03 8.28 23.45
C GLY A 42 2.41 8.61 22.85
N HIS A 43 2.89 7.88 21.84
CA HIS A 43 4.22 8.05 21.22
C HIS A 43 4.18 8.79 19.87
N GLY A 44 3.28 9.76 19.70
CA GLY A 44 3.21 10.55 18.47
C GLY A 44 2.57 9.79 17.31
N TRP A 45 1.42 9.15 17.56
CA TRP A 45 0.67 8.37 16.57
C TRP A 45 0.44 9.15 15.27
N ALA A 46 0.11 10.44 15.34
CA ALA A 46 -0.22 11.23 14.17
C ALA A 46 0.97 11.35 13.22
N ARG A 47 2.15 11.64 13.78
CA ARG A 47 3.43 11.66 13.04
C ARG A 47 3.70 10.30 12.41
N MET A 48 3.66 9.23 13.20
CA MET A 48 4.02 7.90 12.72
C MET A 48 3.04 7.38 11.67
N CYS A 49 1.73 7.60 11.85
CA CYS A 49 0.73 7.22 10.86
C CYS A 49 0.87 8.02 9.56
N MET A 50 1.15 9.32 9.62
CA MET A 50 1.40 10.12 8.41
C MET A 50 2.67 9.66 7.68
N TYR A 51 3.78 9.40 8.41
CA TYR A 51 4.99 8.85 7.80
C TYR A 51 4.73 7.50 7.13
N ARG A 52 4.13 6.55 7.84
CA ARG A 52 3.92 5.20 7.28
C ARG A 52 2.87 5.15 6.17
N ALA A 53 1.83 5.97 6.25
CA ALA A 53 0.88 6.10 5.15
C ALA A 53 1.53 6.78 3.93
N SER A 54 2.43 7.74 4.15
CA SER A 54 3.23 8.36 3.08
C SER A 54 4.17 7.35 2.43
N ASP A 55 4.94 6.60 3.23
CA ASP A 55 5.81 5.51 2.75
C ASP A 55 5.02 4.49 1.92
N ALA A 56 3.83 4.09 2.40
CA ALA A 56 2.94 3.20 1.65
C ALA A 56 2.47 3.83 0.32
N MET A 57 2.11 5.11 0.32
CA MET A 57 1.63 5.81 -0.88
C MET A 57 2.74 5.91 -1.93
N ASP A 58 3.96 6.25 -1.49
CA ASP A 58 5.13 6.37 -2.36
C ASP A 58 5.56 5.01 -2.92
N ALA A 59 5.50 3.94 -2.11
CA ALA A 59 5.74 2.57 -2.56
C ALA A 59 4.68 2.08 -3.56
N VAL A 60 3.39 2.40 -3.36
CA VAL A 60 2.35 2.17 -4.37
C VAL A 60 2.66 2.94 -5.66
N GLY A 61 3.15 4.18 -5.55
CA GLY A 61 3.60 5.00 -6.67
C GLY A 61 4.76 4.38 -7.44
N HIS A 62 5.75 3.78 -6.76
CA HIS A 62 6.83 3.01 -7.39
C HIS A 62 6.30 1.80 -8.15
N LEU A 63 5.41 1.02 -7.56
CA LEU A 63 4.78 -0.12 -8.22
C LEU A 63 3.98 0.30 -9.47
N ALA A 64 3.23 1.40 -9.38
CA ALA A 64 2.50 1.97 -10.52
C ALA A 64 3.45 2.46 -11.61
N GLY A 65 4.52 3.16 -11.22
CA GLY A 65 5.59 3.63 -12.09
C GLY A 65 6.29 2.49 -12.83
N LEU A 66 6.58 1.38 -12.15
CA LEU A 66 7.19 0.19 -12.76
C LEU A 66 6.31 -0.42 -13.86
N ILE A 67 5.00 -0.53 -13.60
CA ILE A 67 4.03 -1.00 -14.60
C ILE A 67 3.94 0.00 -15.77
N ALA A 68 3.88 1.30 -15.48
CA ALA A 68 3.84 2.36 -16.46
C ALA A 68 5.10 2.38 -17.36
N ALA A 69 6.29 2.17 -16.78
CA ALA A 69 7.55 2.06 -17.51
C ALA A 69 7.52 0.85 -18.45
N GLN A 70 6.94 -0.26 -18.02
CA GLN A 70 6.78 -1.43 -18.87
C GLN A 70 5.83 -1.18 -20.05
N LEU A 71 4.77 -0.39 -19.85
CA LEU A 71 3.86 0.03 -20.93
C LEU A 71 4.56 0.98 -21.91
N GLU A 72 5.26 1.98 -21.42
CA GLU A 72 6.04 2.92 -22.23
C GLU A 72 7.07 2.17 -23.09
N ARG A 73 7.80 1.22 -22.49
CA ARG A 73 8.80 0.40 -23.19
C ARG A 73 8.22 -0.42 -24.34
N VAL A 74 6.98 -0.90 -24.23
CA VAL A 74 6.32 -1.63 -25.31
C VAL A 74 5.58 -0.73 -26.30
N GLY A 75 5.76 0.59 -26.20
CA GLY A 75 5.25 1.58 -27.14
C GLY A 75 3.84 2.06 -26.85
N GLU A 76 3.33 1.90 -25.62
CA GLU A 76 2.07 2.52 -25.22
C GLU A 76 2.23 4.04 -25.10
N ASP A 77 1.26 4.79 -25.60
CA ASP A 77 1.33 6.25 -25.64
C ASP A 77 1.26 6.86 -24.23
N ARG A 78 2.01 7.95 -23.99
CA ARG A 78 2.08 8.61 -22.69
C ARG A 78 0.71 9.11 -22.22
N ALA A 79 -0.12 9.67 -23.10
CA ALA A 79 -1.45 10.14 -22.72
C ALA A 79 -2.36 8.96 -22.32
N VAL A 80 -2.20 7.80 -22.96
CA VAL A 80 -2.91 6.57 -22.60
C VAL A 80 -2.45 6.06 -21.22
N ILE A 81 -1.15 6.04 -20.95
CA ILE A 81 -0.60 5.68 -19.63
C ILE A 81 -1.13 6.63 -18.55
N GLN A 82 -1.12 7.94 -18.82
CA GLN A 82 -1.62 8.96 -17.90
C GLN A 82 -3.13 8.84 -17.63
N HIS A 83 -3.90 8.48 -18.65
CA HIS A 83 -5.32 8.14 -18.49
C HIS A 83 -5.52 6.87 -17.65
N MET A 84 -4.73 5.82 -17.88
CA MET A 84 -4.74 4.60 -17.05
C MET A 84 -4.33 4.90 -15.60
N LEU A 85 -3.45 5.86 -15.39
CA LEU A 85 -3.09 6.36 -14.08
C LEU A 85 -4.10 7.34 -13.51
N ARG A 86 -5.18 7.73 -14.20
CA ARG A 86 -6.15 8.75 -13.72
C ARG A 86 -5.48 10.01 -13.17
N ALA A 87 -4.42 10.48 -13.82
CA ALA A 87 -3.59 11.57 -13.30
C ALA A 87 -4.34 12.91 -13.22
N ASP A 88 -5.43 13.07 -13.97
CA ASP A 88 -6.35 14.21 -13.92
C ASP A 88 -7.20 14.26 -12.63
N GLN A 89 -7.28 13.15 -11.90
CA GLN A 89 -8.11 12.99 -10.70
C GLN A 89 -7.26 12.76 -9.46
N GLU A 90 -6.01 13.22 -9.49
CA GLU A 90 -5.04 12.94 -8.44
C GLU A 90 -5.37 13.58 -7.09
N CYS A 91 -5.42 12.76 -6.04
CA CYS A 91 -5.50 13.23 -4.66
C CYS A 91 -4.09 13.29 -4.07
N LEU A 92 -3.45 14.44 -4.24
CA LEU A 92 -2.15 14.75 -3.64
C LEU A 92 -2.29 15.07 -2.14
N ARG A 93 -1.23 14.77 -1.38
CA ARG A 93 -1.04 15.30 -0.03
C ARG A 93 -0.75 16.79 -0.10
N THR A 94 -1.24 17.55 0.87
CA THR A 94 -1.12 19.01 0.91
C THR A 94 -0.74 19.49 2.31
N ALA A 95 0.17 20.48 2.38
CA ALA A 95 0.52 21.14 3.64
C ALA A 95 -0.67 21.93 4.19
N VAL A 96 -1.49 22.50 3.30
CA VAL A 96 -2.74 23.15 3.64
C VAL A 96 -3.79 22.06 3.85
N ALA A 97 -4.03 21.74 5.12
CA ALA A 97 -5.06 20.80 5.46
C ALA A 97 -6.44 21.44 5.25
N VAL A 98 -7.35 20.71 4.59
CA VAL A 98 -8.74 21.13 4.48
C VAL A 98 -9.40 20.95 5.85
N PRO A 99 -9.97 22.01 6.47
CA PRO A 99 -10.58 21.88 7.79
C PRO A 99 -11.68 20.81 7.79
N LEU A 100 -11.70 19.96 8.81
CA LEU A 100 -12.81 19.05 9.05
C LEU A 100 -14.06 19.89 9.33
N THR A 101 -15.12 19.70 8.55
CA THR A 101 -16.38 20.40 8.78
C THR A 101 -17.02 19.91 10.08
N GLY A 102 -17.09 20.78 11.09
CA GLY A 102 -17.82 20.52 12.34
C GLY A 102 -17.03 19.83 13.45
N GLU A 103 -15.83 19.31 13.18
CA GLU A 103 -15.00 18.61 14.17
C GLU A 103 -13.65 19.30 14.33
N ARG A 104 -13.45 19.98 15.47
CA ARG A 104 -12.11 20.44 15.89
C ARG A 104 -11.53 19.38 16.81
N GLY A 105 -10.29 18.97 16.54
CA GLY A 105 -9.56 18.09 17.46
C GLY A 105 -9.47 18.73 18.84
N THR A 106 -9.91 18.00 19.86
CA THR A 106 -9.71 18.33 21.27
C THR A 106 -8.27 18.04 21.67
N GLU A 107 -7.81 18.59 22.81
CA GLU A 107 -6.49 18.24 23.38
C GLU A 107 -6.34 16.72 23.64
N ARG A 108 -7.47 16.03 23.86
CA ARG A 108 -7.52 14.57 23.95
C ARG A 108 -7.25 13.91 22.60
N ASP A 109 -7.82 14.42 21.52
CA ASP A 109 -7.67 13.87 20.16
C ASP A 109 -6.24 13.95 19.64
N LEU A 110 -5.47 14.93 20.14
CA LEU A 110 -4.05 15.08 19.85
C LEU A 110 -3.18 14.08 20.62
N ARG A 111 -3.64 13.64 21.80
CA ARG A 111 -2.95 12.64 22.64
C ARG A 111 -3.35 11.20 22.30
N LEU A 112 -4.61 11.00 21.94
CA LEU A 112 -5.22 9.71 21.66
C LEU A 112 -6.02 9.78 20.37
N MET A 113 -5.84 8.79 19.48
CA MET A 113 -6.61 8.73 18.24
C MET A 113 -8.12 8.65 18.53
N PRO A 114 -8.96 9.53 17.94
CA PRO A 114 -10.41 9.43 18.04
C PRO A 114 -10.95 8.13 17.43
N GLU A 115 -12.02 7.58 17.99
CA GLU A 115 -12.63 6.33 17.50
C GLU A 115 -13.07 6.41 16.04
N TRP A 116 -13.65 7.55 15.61
CA TRP A 116 -14.04 7.75 14.22
C TRP A 116 -12.84 7.71 13.26
N LEU A 117 -11.70 8.26 13.68
CA LEU A 117 -10.48 8.27 12.88
C LEU A 117 -9.87 6.88 12.84
N HIS A 118 -9.96 6.13 13.94
CA HIS A 118 -9.58 4.74 13.98
C HIS A 118 -10.36 3.91 12.94
N LEU A 119 -11.69 4.04 12.91
CA LEU A 119 -12.54 3.38 11.91
C LEU A 119 -12.17 3.84 10.48
N ARG A 120 -11.84 5.13 10.30
CA ARG A 120 -11.37 5.65 9.01
C ARG A 120 -10.06 5.03 8.58
N VAL A 121 -9.08 4.86 9.48
CA VAL A 121 -7.81 4.18 9.21
C VAL A 121 -8.08 2.74 8.78
N GLN A 122 -8.85 1.99 9.56
CA GLN A 122 -9.18 0.60 9.25
C GLN A 122 -9.87 0.46 7.88
N GLY A 123 -10.82 1.35 7.58
CA GLY A 123 -11.51 1.37 6.29
C GLY A 123 -10.57 1.72 5.12
N SER A 124 -9.67 2.68 5.33
CA SER A 124 -8.67 3.08 4.32
C SER A 124 -7.68 1.95 4.05
N VAL A 125 -7.15 1.31 5.09
CA VAL A 125 -6.25 0.16 4.98
C VAL A 125 -6.94 -1.01 4.28
N THR A 126 -8.19 -1.32 4.64
CA THR A 126 -9.01 -2.34 3.95
C THR A 126 -9.11 -2.06 2.45
N ARG A 127 -9.37 -0.79 2.09
CA ARG A 127 -9.45 -0.33 0.71
C ARG A 127 -8.15 -0.50 -0.06
N VAL A 128 -7.02 -0.16 0.54
CA VAL A 128 -5.70 -0.29 -0.08
C VAL A 128 -5.36 -1.76 -0.27
N VAL A 129 -5.52 -2.60 0.77
CA VAL A 129 -5.19 -4.02 0.73
C VAL A 129 -5.94 -4.77 -0.36
N LEU A 130 -7.25 -4.50 -0.51
CA LEU A 130 -8.04 -5.13 -1.57
C LEU A 130 -7.59 -4.67 -2.97
N ARG A 131 -7.11 -3.44 -3.11
CA ARG A 131 -6.55 -2.93 -4.37
C ARG A 131 -5.20 -3.57 -4.70
N LEU A 132 -4.36 -3.83 -3.70
CA LEU A 132 -3.09 -4.54 -3.87
C LEU A 132 -3.26 -6.00 -4.31
N SER A 133 -4.40 -6.64 -4.03
CA SER A 133 -4.69 -7.99 -4.53
C SER A 133 -4.87 -8.06 -6.06
N VAL A 134 -5.25 -6.94 -6.70
CA VAL A 134 -5.49 -6.88 -8.15
C VAL A 134 -4.24 -7.20 -8.97
N PRO A 135 -3.10 -6.51 -8.78
CA PRO A 135 -1.88 -6.84 -9.51
C PRO A 135 -1.35 -8.24 -9.17
N LEU A 136 -1.49 -8.70 -7.92
CA LEU A 136 -1.07 -10.04 -7.51
C LEU A 136 -1.85 -11.15 -8.24
N ARG A 137 -3.15 -10.98 -8.44
CA ARG A 137 -3.95 -11.94 -9.22
C ARG A 137 -3.43 -12.08 -10.65
N HIS A 138 -3.04 -10.98 -11.28
CA HIS A 138 -2.48 -11.00 -12.63
C HIS A 138 -1.07 -11.62 -12.71
N CYS A 139 -0.34 -11.71 -11.59
CA CYS A 139 0.95 -12.40 -11.53
C CYS A 139 0.82 -13.91 -11.78
N ARG A 140 -0.38 -14.51 -11.59
CA ARG A 140 -0.64 -15.94 -11.87
C ARG A 140 -0.61 -16.31 -13.36
N GLY A 141 -0.45 -15.33 -14.26
CA GLY A 141 -0.32 -15.58 -15.70
C GLY A 141 -1.66 -15.81 -16.42
N GLU A 142 -2.79 -15.48 -15.78
CA GLU A 142 -4.10 -15.53 -16.42
C GLU A 142 -4.18 -14.53 -17.59
N PRO A 143 -4.68 -14.93 -18.77
CA PRO A 143 -4.86 -14.01 -19.89
C PRO A 143 -5.94 -12.95 -19.60
N ASP A 144 -5.54 -11.69 -19.50
CA ASP A 144 -6.42 -10.53 -19.49
C ASP A 144 -5.78 -9.34 -20.19
N ARG A 145 -6.31 -8.94 -21.35
CA ARG A 145 -5.84 -7.74 -22.08
C ARG A 145 -6.04 -6.44 -21.30
N LYS A 146 -6.91 -6.44 -20.30
CA LYS A 146 -7.19 -5.28 -19.44
C LYS A 146 -6.35 -5.27 -18.17
N TRP A 147 -5.41 -6.21 -17.99
CA TRP A 147 -4.55 -6.23 -16.80
C TRP A 147 -3.87 -4.88 -16.53
N PRO A 148 -3.35 -4.11 -17.52
CA PRO A 148 -2.63 -2.88 -17.20
C PRO A 148 -3.56 -1.82 -16.61
N VAL A 149 -4.70 -1.58 -17.27
CA VAL A 149 -5.69 -0.60 -16.78
C VAL A 149 -6.28 -1.03 -15.43
N ARG A 150 -6.53 -2.34 -15.21
CA ARG A 150 -7.00 -2.84 -13.91
C ARG A 150 -5.99 -2.61 -12.80
N CYS A 151 -4.72 -2.91 -13.06
CA CYS A 151 -3.66 -2.71 -12.08
C CYS A 151 -3.45 -1.23 -11.79
N LEU A 152 -3.26 -0.40 -12.82
CA LEU A 152 -3.01 1.03 -12.65
C LEU A 152 -4.21 1.76 -12.02
N PHE A 153 -5.44 1.37 -12.32
CA PHE A 153 -6.64 1.91 -11.64
C PHE A 153 -6.62 1.55 -10.16
N ALA A 154 -6.40 0.27 -9.81
CA ALA A 154 -6.38 -0.17 -8.43
C ALA A 154 -5.28 0.54 -7.62
N LEU A 155 -4.08 0.64 -8.17
CA LEU A 155 -2.95 1.32 -7.53
C LEU A 155 -3.22 2.83 -7.39
N SER A 156 -3.78 3.47 -8.41
CA SER A 156 -4.17 4.89 -8.35
C SER A 156 -5.19 5.16 -7.24
N GLU A 157 -6.21 4.31 -7.13
CA GLU A 157 -7.20 4.46 -6.06
C GLU A 157 -6.61 4.18 -4.66
N ALA A 158 -5.61 3.30 -4.57
CA ALA A 158 -4.87 3.07 -3.33
C ALA A 158 -4.05 4.30 -2.93
N MET A 159 -3.34 4.93 -3.87
CA MET A 159 -2.63 6.20 -3.64
C MET A 159 -3.61 7.28 -3.14
N ASP A 160 -4.75 7.42 -3.82
CA ASP A 160 -5.75 8.43 -3.44
C ASP A 160 -6.35 8.17 -2.06
N GLU A 161 -6.53 6.90 -1.70
CA GLU A 161 -7.05 6.56 -0.38
C GLU A 161 -6.05 6.89 0.73
N LEU A 162 -4.77 6.63 0.50
CA LEU A 162 -3.70 7.01 1.41
C LEU A 162 -3.57 8.53 1.50
N GLY A 163 -3.61 9.25 0.37
CA GLY A 163 -3.62 10.71 0.33
C GLY A 163 -4.76 11.31 1.14
N ARG A 164 -6.00 10.80 0.98
CA ARG A 164 -7.16 11.21 1.78
C ARG A 164 -6.98 10.91 3.27
N LEU A 165 -6.44 9.75 3.62
CA LEU A 165 -6.20 9.40 5.03
C LEU A 165 -5.18 10.36 5.66
N ILE A 166 -4.07 10.60 4.98
CA ILE A 166 -3.01 11.51 5.41
C ILE A 166 -3.58 12.93 5.59
N GLY A 167 -4.32 13.43 4.59
CA GLY A 167 -4.97 14.73 4.66
C GLY A 167 -5.97 14.84 5.81
N THR A 168 -6.69 13.76 6.14
CA THR A 168 -7.59 13.70 7.29
C THR A 168 -6.83 13.81 8.62
N ILE A 169 -5.71 13.09 8.77
CA ILE A 169 -4.87 13.15 9.98
C ILE A 169 -4.24 14.54 10.12
N ALA A 170 -3.76 15.13 9.01
CA ALA A 170 -3.21 16.47 8.98
C ALA A 170 -4.26 17.53 9.36
N ALA A 171 -5.49 17.41 8.85
CA ALA A 171 -6.60 18.31 9.17
C ALA A 171 -6.95 18.31 10.65
N LEU A 172 -6.91 17.16 11.32
CA LEU A 172 -7.11 17.06 12.77
C LEU A 172 -6.03 17.84 13.55
N HIS A 173 -4.81 17.95 13.01
CA HIS A 173 -3.66 18.57 13.66
C HIS A 173 -3.34 20.00 13.19
N ALA A 174 -4.08 20.53 12.22
CA ALA A 174 -3.80 21.82 11.59
C ALA A 174 -3.83 23.03 12.53
N ASN A 175 -4.49 22.92 13.69
CA ASN A 175 -4.56 23.99 14.68
C ASN A 175 -3.41 23.96 15.71
N VAL A 176 -2.60 22.89 15.73
CA VAL A 176 -1.55 22.68 16.74
C VAL A 176 -0.18 22.39 16.16
N MET A 177 -0.11 22.00 14.88
CA MET A 177 1.12 21.85 14.13
C MET A 177 1.15 22.89 13.03
N ASP A 178 2.30 23.53 12.84
CA ASP A 178 2.48 24.43 11.71
C ASP A 178 2.54 23.66 10.37
N GLN A 179 2.42 24.40 9.27
CA GLN A 179 2.40 23.83 7.92
C GLN A 179 3.73 23.17 7.54
N GLU A 180 4.86 23.63 8.08
CA GLU A 180 6.17 23.06 7.78
C GLU A 180 6.32 21.68 8.42
N MET A 181 5.92 21.54 9.68
CA MET A 181 5.89 20.28 10.41
C MET A 181 4.92 19.29 9.76
N LEU A 182 3.72 19.74 9.40
CA LEU A 182 2.77 18.91 8.66
C LEU A 182 3.31 18.51 7.28
N GLY A 183 4.02 19.41 6.58
CA GLY A 183 4.67 19.10 5.31
C GLY A 183 5.75 18.03 5.45
N HIS A 184 6.55 18.10 6.52
CA HIS A 184 7.52 17.07 6.85
C HIS A 184 6.86 15.73 7.18
N TYR A 185 5.81 15.71 8.01
CA TYR A 185 5.14 14.46 8.41
C TYR A 185 4.43 13.76 7.26
N GLN A 186 4.00 14.52 6.25
CA GLN A 186 3.38 14.00 5.03
C GLN A 186 4.40 13.64 3.94
N HIS A 187 5.71 13.80 4.18
CA HIS A 187 6.77 13.61 3.18
C HIS A 187 6.50 14.35 1.86
N LEU A 188 6.03 15.61 1.90
CA LEU A 188 5.64 16.34 0.68
C LEU A 188 6.77 16.51 -0.34
N PHE A 189 8.03 16.52 0.12
CA PHE A 189 9.21 16.61 -0.75
C PHE A 189 9.52 15.30 -1.49
N GLN A 190 8.94 14.17 -1.06
CA GLN A 190 9.08 12.85 -1.70
C GLN A 190 7.86 12.49 -2.55
N GLN A 191 6.82 13.33 -2.51
CA GLN A 191 5.57 13.06 -3.20
C GLN A 191 5.79 12.90 -4.70
N ARG A 192 5.34 11.77 -5.22
CA ARG A 192 5.37 11.46 -6.65
C ARG A 192 4.02 11.76 -7.27
N SER A 193 3.96 12.71 -8.21
CA SER A 193 2.74 12.93 -8.99
C SER A 193 2.58 11.86 -10.05
N ARG A 194 1.35 11.37 -10.22
CA ARG A 194 0.98 10.46 -11.32
C ARG A 194 1.24 11.06 -12.70
N THR A 195 1.19 12.40 -12.82
CA THR A 195 1.53 13.12 -14.07
C THR A 195 2.98 12.94 -14.52
N GLU A 196 3.85 12.57 -13.58
CA GLU A 196 5.28 12.38 -13.79
C GLU A 196 5.65 10.90 -14.00
N LEU A 197 4.72 9.97 -13.80
CA LEU A 197 4.95 8.55 -14.00
C LEU A 197 4.88 8.14 -15.51
N PRO A 198 5.71 7.18 -15.96
CA PRO A 198 6.86 6.64 -15.24
C PRO A 198 8.00 7.65 -15.13
N GLY A 199 8.65 7.69 -13.97
CA GLY A 199 9.84 8.49 -13.71
C GLY A 199 11.13 7.78 -14.14
N GLU A 200 12.27 8.46 -14.01
CA GLU A 200 13.59 7.87 -14.33
C GLU A 200 13.90 6.64 -13.47
N ASP A 201 13.63 6.70 -12.17
CA ASP A 201 13.85 5.58 -11.25
C ASP A 201 13.05 4.32 -11.64
N ASP A 202 11.81 4.49 -12.13
CA ASP A 202 10.97 3.37 -12.55
C ASP A 202 11.52 2.72 -13.83
N ARG A 203 12.03 3.54 -14.76
CA ARG A 203 12.70 3.05 -15.98
C ARG A 203 14.00 2.33 -15.64
N ALA A 204 14.78 2.86 -14.70
CA ALA A 204 16.01 2.24 -14.24
C ALA A 204 15.74 0.89 -13.54
N GLN A 205 14.74 0.83 -12.67
CA GLN A 205 14.30 -0.42 -12.04
C GLN A 205 13.87 -1.45 -13.08
N LEU A 206 13.05 -1.05 -14.06
CA LEU A 206 12.64 -1.92 -15.15
C LEU A 206 13.83 -2.44 -15.97
N ALA A 207 14.79 -1.58 -16.29
CA ALA A 207 16.00 -1.97 -17.01
C ALA A 207 16.79 -3.03 -16.21
N GLY A 208 16.91 -2.86 -14.89
CA GLY A 208 17.51 -3.84 -13.99
C GLY A 208 16.79 -5.20 -14.01
N LEU A 209 15.46 -5.22 -13.95
CA LEU A 209 14.67 -6.46 -14.06
C LEU A 209 14.83 -7.17 -15.41
N LEU A 210 15.15 -6.43 -16.47
CA LEU A 210 15.35 -6.95 -17.81
C LEU A 210 16.81 -7.27 -18.13
N GLY A 211 17.75 -6.99 -17.22
CA GLY A 211 19.18 -7.16 -17.45
C GLY A 211 19.74 -6.24 -18.55
N LEU A 212 19.10 -5.10 -18.78
CA LEU A 212 19.51 -4.14 -19.81
C LEU A 212 20.53 -3.14 -19.25
N PRO A 213 21.53 -2.73 -20.05
CA PRO A 213 22.40 -1.62 -19.68
C PRO A 213 21.57 -0.33 -19.59
N TYR A 214 21.74 0.44 -18.52
CA TYR A 214 21.05 1.71 -18.31
C TYR A 214 22.07 2.83 -18.14
N GLU A 215 22.23 3.66 -19.17
CA GLU A 215 23.16 4.79 -19.19
C GLU A 215 22.47 6.06 -18.67
N ASN A 216 22.37 6.20 -17.35
CA ASN A 216 22.29 7.51 -16.72
C ASN A 216 23.02 7.52 -15.35
N PRO A 217 24.09 8.32 -15.16
CA PRO A 217 24.91 8.34 -13.95
C PRO A 217 24.42 9.26 -12.80
N SER A 218 23.26 9.94 -12.91
CA SER A 218 22.92 11.04 -11.98
C SER A 218 21.95 10.76 -10.82
N SER A 219 21.47 9.54 -10.61
CA SER A 219 20.72 9.17 -9.39
C SER A 219 20.90 7.70 -9.02
N VAL A 220 22.13 7.22 -9.11
CA VAL A 220 22.55 5.91 -8.62
C VAL A 220 22.33 5.87 -7.10
N TRP A 221 21.29 5.16 -6.65
CA TRP A 221 21.06 4.66 -5.29
C TRP A 221 20.73 5.68 -4.18
N TYR A 222 19.47 6.12 -4.04
CA TYR A 222 19.12 6.94 -2.85
C TYR A 222 17.86 6.61 -2.03
N PHE A 223 16.91 5.78 -2.47
CA PHE A 223 15.77 5.41 -1.60
C PHE A 223 15.46 3.91 -1.48
N SER A 224 15.21 3.17 -2.56
CA SER A 224 15.01 1.70 -2.45
C SER A 224 16.30 0.99 -1.98
N ALA A 225 17.41 1.44 -2.54
CA ALA A 225 18.79 1.20 -2.16
C ALA A 225 19.11 1.53 -0.70
N ARG A 226 18.72 2.70 -0.20
CA ARG A 226 18.99 3.13 1.18
C ARG A 226 18.05 2.42 2.14
N ALA A 227 16.77 2.28 1.83
CA ALA A 227 15.81 1.47 2.59
C ALA A 227 16.18 -0.02 2.62
N LYS A 228 16.89 -0.55 1.61
CA LYS A 228 17.47 -1.90 1.59
C LYS A 228 18.87 -2.00 2.22
N ALA A 229 19.73 -0.97 2.12
CA ALA A 229 21.12 -0.97 2.59
C ALA A 229 21.33 -0.37 3.99
N THR A 230 20.43 0.49 4.47
CA THR A 230 20.32 0.89 5.88
C THR A 230 19.40 -0.05 6.66
N ARG A 231 19.08 -1.24 6.12
CA ARG A 231 18.58 -2.35 6.93
C ARG A 231 19.72 -2.76 7.86
N PRO A 232 19.63 -2.58 9.19
CA PRO A 232 20.52 -3.34 10.05
C PRO A 232 20.41 -4.81 9.64
N ALA A 233 21.53 -5.52 9.58
CA ALA A 233 21.49 -6.97 9.45
C ALA A 233 20.60 -7.50 10.59
N GLY A 234 19.37 -7.91 10.26
CA GLY A 234 18.31 -8.22 11.23
C GLY A 234 17.01 -7.40 11.14
N SER A 235 16.87 -6.36 10.31
CA SER A 235 15.59 -5.65 10.12
C SER A 235 14.72 -6.25 9.01
N SER A 236 14.42 -7.55 9.10
CA SER A 236 13.29 -8.13 8.38
C SER A 236 12.03 -7.79 9.17
N TRP A 237 11.40 -6.64 8.91
CA TRP A 237 10.21 -6.23 9.68
C TRP A 237 9.01 -7.17 9.53
N SER A 238 9.03 -8.09 8.56
CA SER A 238 8.08 -9.20 8.52
C SER A 238 8.69 -10.57 8.81
N GLY A 239 10.00 -10.81 8.64
CA GLY A 239 10.57 -12.17 8.64
C GLY A 239 9.87 -13.14 7.67
N MET A 240 8.93 -12.64 6.86
CA MET A 240 7.95 -13.43 6.14
C MET A 240 8.28 -13.41 4.66
N PRO A 241 8.24 -14.58 4.01
CA PRO A 241 8.44 -14.67 2.58
C PRO A 241 7.41 -13.81 1.82
N GLU A 242 7.87 -13.09 0.80
CA GLU A 242 7.05 -12.29 -0.12
C GLU A 242 5.95 -13.16 -0.76
N ALA A 243 6.25 -14.44 -0.98
CA ALA A 243 5.30 -15.46 -1.43
C ALA A 243 4.11 -15.65 -0.46
N THR A 244 4.33 -15.60 0.85
CA THR A 244 3.25 -15.71 1.86
C THR A 244 2.32 -14.50 1.81
N VAL A 245 2.88 -13.30 1.66
CA VAL A 245 2.09 -12.07 1.50
C VAL A 245 1.27 -12.14 0.22
N ALA A 246 1.91 -12.49 -0.91
CA ALA A 246 1.23 -12.61 -2.19
C ALA A 246 0.10 -13.65 -2.14
N MET A 247 0.34 -14.81 -1.52
CA MET A 247 -0.68 -15.84 -1.33
C MET A 247 -1.87 -15.33 -0.52
N ALA A 248 -1.64 -14.75 0.65
CA ALA A 248 -2.69 -14.28 1.54
C ALA A 248 -3.56 -13.19 0.89
N LEU A 249 -2.92 -12.21 0.25
CA LEU A 249 -3.65 -11.14 -0.44
C LEU A 249 -4.38 -11.63 -1.68
N THR A 250 -3.85 -12.61 -2.42
CA THR A 250 -4.59 -13.16 -3.56
C THR A 250 -5.79 -13.98 -3.09
N MET A 251 -5.68 -14.74 -1.99
CA MET A 251 -6.83 -15.42 -1.38
C MET A 251 -7.92 -14.44 -0.94
N LEU A 252 -7.52 -13.33 -0.31
CA LEU A 252 -8.43 -12.25 0.07
C LEU A 252 -9.11 -11.63 -1.16
N GLY A 253 -8.33 -11.32 -2.21
CA GLY A 253 -8.84 -10.77 -3.46
C GLY A 253 -9.82 -11.70 -4.17
N ASP A 254 -9.53 -13.00 -4.20
CA ASP A 254 -10.41 -14.03 -4.78
C ASP A 254 -11.71 -14.15 -4.00
N ALA A 255 -11.66 -14.07 -2.66
CA ALA A 255 -12.85 -14.15 -1.80
C ALA A 255 -13.85 -13.02 -2.03
N PHE A 256 -13.39 -11.84 -2.45
CA PHE A 256 -14.25 -10.67 -2.71
C PHE A 256 -14.34 -10.30 -4.19
N HIS A 257 -13.81 -11.13 -5.08
CA HIS A 257 -13.83 -10.84 -6.51
C HIS A 257 -15.26 -10.75 -7.05
N GLY A 258 -15.57 -9.65 -7.74
CA GLY A 258 -16.89 -9.41 -8.33
C GLY A 258 -18.00 -9.08 -7.31
N GLN A 259 -17.67 -9.02 -6.03
CA GLN A 259 -18.62 -8.66 -4.99
C GLN A 259 -18.62 -7.15 -4.75
N ARG A 260 -19.79 -6.62 -4.37
CA ARG A 260 -19.86 -5.28 -3.79
C ARG A 260 -19.30 -5.38 -2.38
N TRP A 261 -18.26 -4.62 -2.10
CA TRP A 261 -17.51 -4.63 -0.85
C TRP A 261 -17.69 -3.35 -0.02
N GLU A 262 -18.21 -2.29 -0.64
CA GLU A 262 -18.56 -1.02 -0.01
C GLU A 262 -20.07 -0.86 0.15
N ARG A 263 -20.46 -0.23 1.25
CA ARG A 263 -21.83 0.21 1.55
C ARG A 263 -22.18 1.45 0.70
N SER A 264 -23.42 1.93 0.81
CA SER A 264 -23.88 3.12 0.07
C SER A 264 -23.21 4.41 0.51
N ASP A 265 -22.69 4.46 1.73
CA ASP A 265 -21.92 5.58 2.30
C ASP A 265 -20.43 5.54 1.92
N GLY A 266 -20.02 4.57 1.09
CA GLY A 266 -18.64 4.37 0.67
C GLY A 266 -17.76 3.66 1.70
N ASN A 267 -18.25 3.28 2.88
CA ASN A 267 -17.46 2.52 3.84
C ASN A 267 -17.42 1.03 3.49
N PRO A 268 -16.29 0.33 3.72
CA PRO A 268 -16.27 -1.13 3.59
C PRO A 268 -17.33 -1.79 4.46
N GLN A 269 -17.94 -2.85 3.95
CA GLN A 269 -18.81 -3.70 4.76
C GLN A 269 -18.02 -4.32 5.91
N GLU A 270 -18.66 -4.52 7.06
CA GLU A 270 -17.98 -4.94 8.29
C GLU A 270 -17.23 -6.27 8.14
N TYR A 271 -17.84 -7.27 7.48
CA TYR A 271 -17.17 -8.55 7.23
C TYR A 271 -15.97 -8.41 6.28
N VAL A 272 -16.01 -7.46 5.33
CA VAL A 272 -14.89 -7.18 4.42
C VAL A 272 -13.73 -6.55 5.17
N ARG A 273 -14.03 -5.53 6.00
CA ARG A 273 -13.05 -4.90 6.89
C ARG A 273 -12.42 -5.96 7.80
N THR A 274 -13.26 -6.78 8.42
CA THR A 274 -12.83 -7.85 9.32
C THR A 274 -11.87 -8.82 8.63
N ALA A 275 -12.21 -9.29 7.43
CA ALA A 275 -11.37 -10.19 6.66
C ALA A 275 -10.03 -9.56 6.26
N ALA A 276 -10.03 -8.29 5.84
CA ALA A 276 -8.81 -7.59 5.44
C ALA A 276 -7.87 -7.35 6.64
N LEU A 277 -8.39 -6.87 7.77
CA LEU A 277 -7.60 -6.68 8.99
C LEU A 277 -7.10 -8.01 9.55
N ALA A 278 -7.94 -9.05 9.53
CA ALA A 278 -7.56 -10.41 9.89
C ALA A 278 -6.45 -10.97 9.00
N CYS A 279 -6.48 -10.66 7.69
CA CYS A 279 -5.42 -11.02 6.75
C CYS A 279 -4.10 -10.37 7.14
N LEU A 280 -4.08 -9.05 7.36
CA LEU A 280 -2.87 -8.32 7.76
C LEU A 280 -2.31 -8.76 9.11
N HIS A 281 -3.17 -9.02 10.09
CA HIS A 281 -2.73 -9.47 11.40
C HIS A 281 -2.29 -10.93 11.38
N GLY A 282 -2.99 -11.80 10.66
CA GLY A 282 -2.62 -13.19 10.47
C GLY A 282 -1.24 -13.32 9.81
N LEU A 283 -0.95 -12.45 8.83
CA LEU A 283 0.38 -12.28 8.28
C LEU A 283 1.40 -11.95 9.39
N THR A 284 1.15 -10.97 10.25
CA THR A 284 2.12 -10.66 11.32
C THR A 284 2.31 -11.80 12.33
N ALA A 285 1.25 -12.53 12.66
CA ALA A 285 1.31 -13.64 13.61
C ALA A 285 2.15 -14.82 13.10
N VAL A 286 2.20 -15.05 11.78
CA VAL A 286 3.03 -16.11 11.18
C VAL A 286 4.51 -15.74 11.15
N GLY A 287 4.84 -14.46 11.06
CA GLY A 287 6.22 -13.97 10.91
C GLY A 287 7.00 -13.75 12.21
N ARG A 288 6.42 -14.02 13.38
CA ARG A 288 7.05 -13.75 14.69
C ARG A 288 7.19 -15.01 15.52
N ASP A 289 8.42 -15.31 15.94
CA ASP A 289 8.71 -16.46 16.79
C ASP A 289 8.61 -16.16 18.30
N ASP A 290 8.81 -14.91 18.77
CA ASP A 290 8.93 -14.63 20.22
C ASP A 290 8.26 -13.34 20.74
N GLU A 291 7.94 -12.36 19.89
CA GLU A 291 7.11 -11.22 20.31
C GLU A 291 5.67 -11.49 19.88
N GLY A 292 4.71 -11.44 20.82
CA GLY A 292 3.29 -11.58 20.50
C GLY A 292 2.86 -10.69 19.30
N PRO A 293 1.77 -11.08 18.60
CA PRO A 293 1.34 -10.36 17.43
C PRO A 293 1.03 -8.90 17.80
N PRO A 294 1.23 -7.94 16.88
CA PRO A 294 0.98 -6.53 17.16
C PRO A 294 -0.46 -6.37 17.64
N LEU A 295 -0.63 -5.76 18.81
CA LEU A 295 -1.92 -5.49 19.39
C LEU A 295 -2.58 -4.34 18.62
N TYR A 296 -3.06 -4.60 17.41
CA TYR A 296 -4.02 -3.71 16.79
C TYR A 296 -5.29 -3.71 17.65
N TRP A 297 -6.03 -2.61 17.62
CA TRP A 297 -7.36 -2.54 18.21
C TRP A 297 -8.33 -3.37 17.36
N LEU A 298 -8.28 -4.69 17.49
CA LEU A 298 -9.20 -5.62 16.85
C LEU A 298 -10.40 -5.82 17.77
N SER A 299 -11.60 -5.87 17.20
CA SER A 299 -12.75 -6.48 17.87
C SER A 299 -12.47 -7.95 18.18
N GLU A 300 -13.24 -8.56 19.08
CA GLU A 300 -13.08 -9.98 19.41
C GLU A 300 -13.28 -10.88 18.18
N ASP A 301 -14.19 -10.50 17.28
CA ASP A 301 -14.45 -11.23 16.04
C ASP A 301 -13.32 -11.05 15.03
N GLU A 302 -12.75 -9.85 14.92
CA GLU A 302 -11.56 -9.56 14.11
C GLU A 302 -10.35 -10.34 14.62
N ARG A 303 -10.16 -10.41 15.94
CA ARG A 303 -9.10 -11.21 16.57
C ARG A 303 -9.26 -12.70 16.29
N ARG A 304 -10.48 -13.25 16.45
CA ARG A 304 -10.76 -14.67 16.15
C ARG A 304 -10.49 -14.99 14.68
N SER A 305 -10.93 -14.10 13.79
CA SER A 305 -10.70 -14.23 12.34
C SER A 305 -9.21 -14.19 12.01
N ALA A 306 -8.46 -13.28 12.64
CA ALA A 306 -7.02 -13.16 12.44
C ALA A 306 -6.25 -14.42 12.86
N LEU A 307 -6.60 -15.01 14.02
CA LEU A 307 -6.02 -16.27 14.48
C LEU A 307 -6.35 -17.43 13.53
N ALA A 308 -7.57 -17.47 12.98
CA ALA A 308 -7.95 -18.47 11.98
C ALA A 308 -7.12 -18.31 10.69
N VAL A 309 -6.92 -17.09 10.21
CA VAL A 309 -6.06 -16.82 9.04
C VAL A 309 -4.62 -17.22 9.33
N ALA A 310 -4.07 -16.86 10.49
CA ALA A 310 -2.72 -17.24 10.90
C ALA A 310 -2.54 -18.77 10.87
N ALA A 311 -3.50 -19.53 11.39
CA ALA A 311 -3.46 -21.00 11.38
C ALA A 311 -3.45 -21.57 9.94
N VAL A 312 -4.26 -21.02 9.03
CA VAL A 312 -4.28 -21.43 7.62
C VAL A 312 -2.96 -21.13 6.93
N LEU A 313 -2.41 -19.93 7.15
CA LEU A 313 -1.13 -19.52 6.55
C LEU A 313 0.03 -20.36 7.09
N ALA A 314 0.09 -20.61 8.40
CA ALA A 314 1.11 -21.45 9.02
C ALA A 314 1.04 -22.92 8.56
N GLY A 315 -0.16 -23.44 8.28
CA GLY A 315 -0.32 -24.77 7.68
C GLY A 315 0.29 -24.84 6.28
N ARG A 316 0.05 -23.80 5.46
CA ARG A 316 0.56 -23.74 4.09
C ARG A 316 2.07 -23.53 4.00
N THR A 317 2.65 -22.70 4.87
CA THR A 317 4.12 -22.51 4.91
C THR A 317 4.86 -23.76 5.36
N ARG A 318 4.24 -24.64 6.15
CA ARG A 318 4.81 -25.93 6.55
C ARG A 318 4.70 -27.00 5.46
N ASP A 319 3.67 -26.90 4.61
CA ASP A 319 3.43 -27.83 3.50
C ASP A 319 4.25 -27.50 2.23
N ASP A 320 5.05 -26.42 2.24
CA ASP A 320 5.91 -25.99 1.13
C ASP A 320 7.09 -26.95 0.89
N ARG A 321 6.76 -28.15 0.39
CA ARG A 321 7.54 -29.01 -0.50
C ARG A 321 7.74 -28.38 -1.89
N TRP A 322 7.80 -27.04 -1.95
CA TRP A 322 8.13 -26.24 -3.11
C TRP A 322 9.30 -25.31 -2.75
N ARG A 323 10.47 -25.93 -2.55
CA ARG A 323 11.77 -25.29 -2.81
C ARG A 323 12.16 -25.57 -4.26
#